data_AF-A0A418SIZ7-F1
#
_entry.id   AF-A0A418SIZ7-F1
#
_cell.length_a   1.000
_cell.length_b   1.000
_cell.length_c   1.000
_cell.angle_alpha   90.00
_cell.angle_beta   90.00
_cell.angle_gamma   90.00
#
_symmetry.space_group_name_H-M   'P 1'
#
loop_
_entity.id
_entity.type
_entity.pdbx_description
1 polymer ?
#
loop_
_entity_poly.entity_id
_entity_poly.type
_entity_poly.pdbx_seq_one_letter_code
_entity_poly.pdbx_strand_id
1 'polypeptide(L)'
;MKRANFTDEQIIGILEEHQVGATCPELCDKYGMSTRTFYSWKARFDLPQASGSDRIERLENENAKLKKMLVEQMLALETVKEEVALRKVTLPSHEAP
;
A
#
# COMPACT_ATOMS: atom_id res chain seq x y z
N MET A 1 -37.21 8.72 -7.12
CA MET A 1 -36.02 8.84 -6.25
C MET A 1 -34.92 9.51 -7.06
N LYS A 2 -34.48 10.72 -6.70
CA LYS A 2 -33.37 11.38 -7.41
C LYS A 2 -32.12 10.53 -7.22
N ARG A 3 -31.41 10.18 -8.29
CA ARG A 3 -30.12 9.48 -8.19
C ARG A 3 -29.09 10.50 -7.67
N ALA A 4 -28.94 10.59 -6.36
CA ALA A 4 -27.76 11.21 -5.78
C ALA A 4 -26.58 10.28 -6.07
N ASN A 5 -25.59 10.78 -6.80
CA ASN A 5 -24.35 10.06 -7.03
C ASN A 5 -23.46 10.31 -5.82
N PHE A 6 -23.37 9.34 -4.91
CA PHE A 6 -22.44 9.39 -3.78
C PHE A 6 -21.05 8.96 -4.25
N THR A 7 -20.00 9.65 -3.80
CA THR A 7 -18.61 9.21 -4.01
C THR A 7 -18.28 8.06 -3.07
N ASP A 8 -17.20 7.32 -3.37
CA ASP A 8 -16.75 6.23 -2.50
C ASP A 8 -16.35 6.76 -1.11
N GLU A 9 -15.74 7.96 -1.00
CA GLU A 9 -15.43 8.55 0.31
C GLU A 9 -16.69 8.89 1.11
N GLN A 10 -17.74 9.41 0.45
CA GLN A 10 -19.02 9.70 1.10
C GLN A 10 -19.69 8.43 1.60
N ILE A 11 -19.63 7.35 0.80
CA ILE A 11 -20.20 6.05 1.19
C ILE A 11 -19.44 5.49 2.40
N ILE A 12 -18.12 5.55 2.40
CA ILE A 12 -17.29 5.09 3.53
C ILE A 12 -17.65 5.86 4.81
N GLY A 13 -17.70 7.20 4.76
CA GLY A 13 -18.05 8.00 5.94
C GLY A 13 -19.45 7.70 6.49
N ILE A 14 -20.42 7.42 5.62
CA ILE A 14 -21.77 6.98 6.01
C ILE A 14 -21.74 5.61 6.71
N LEU A 15 -20.92 4.68 6.22
CA LEU A 15 -20.77 3.35 6.83
C LEU A 15 -20.03 3.43 8.18
N GLU A 16 -19.05 4.32 8.33
CA GLU A 16 -18.40 4.61 9.60
C GLU A 16 -19.37 5.18 10.64
N GLU A 17 -20.26 6.10 10.24
CA GLU A 17 -21.35 6.58 11.11
C GLU A 17 -22.22 5.44 11.65
N HIS A 18 -22.49 4.43 10.81
CA HIS A 18 -23.20 3.23 11.24
C HIS A 18 -22.38 2.39 12.24
N GLN A 19 -21.08 2.26 12.02
CA GLN A 19 -20.18 1.50 12.91
C GLN A 19 -20.06 2.14 14.30
N VAL A 20 -20.15 3.47 14.40
CA VAL A 20 -20.14 4.19 15.70
C VAL A 20 -21.52 4.31 16.35
N GLY A 21 -22.58 3.74 15.76
CA GLY A 21 -23.87 3.54 16.40
C GLY A 21 -25.09 4.18 15.72
N ALA A 22 -24.93 4.89 14.60
CA ALA A 22 -26.09 5.39 13.84
C ALA A 22 -26.89 4.23 13.25
N THR A 23 -28.22 4.32 13.30
CA THR A 23 -29.08 3.29 12.73
C THR A 23 -29.29 3.50 11.23
N CYS A 24 -29.55 2.42 10.49
CA CYS A 24 -29.81 2.50 9.06
C CYS A 24 -30.99 3.44 8.70
N PRO A 25 -32.13 3.46 9.44
CA PRO A 25 -33.20 4.42 9.21
C PRO A 25 -32.75 5.88 9.33
N GLU A 26 -32.01 6.23 10.40
CA GLU A 26 -31.48 7.59 10.60
C GLU A 26 -30.57 8.02 9.45
N LEU A 27 -29.72 7.11 8.97
CA LEU A 27 -28.84 7.37 7.83
C LEU A 27 -29.63 7.51 6.53
N CYS A 28 -30.66 6.70 6.32
CA CYS A 28 -31.53 6.79 5.15
C CYS A 28 -32.24 8.14 5.08
N ASP A 29 -32.76 8.62 6.22
CA ASP A 29 -33.42 9.92 6.33
C ASP A 29 -32.42 11.08 6.16
N LYS A 30 -31.25 11.01 6.81
CA LYS A 30 -30.21 12.04 6.77
C LYS A 30 -29.62 12.23 5.37
N TYR A 31 -29.34 11.13 4.67
CA TYR A 31 -28.63 11.15 3.39
C TYR A 31 -29.56 11.00 2.18
N GLY A 32 -30.86 10.76 2.38
CA GLY A 32 -31.82 10.59 1.29
C GLY A 32 -31.56 9.33 0.44
N MET A 33 -31.08 8.27 1.09
CA MET A 33 -30.82 6.96 0.47
C MET A 33 -31.83 5.91 0.93
N SER A 34 -31.93 4.80 0.20
CA SER A 34 -32.78 3.69 0.62
C SER A 34 -32.01 2.70 1.49
N THR A 35 -32.72 2.00 2.37
CA THR A 35 -32.16 0.87 3.15
C THR A 35 -31.49 -0.17 2.25
N ARG A 36 -32.06 -0.44 1.07
CA ARG A 36 -31.46 -1.33 0.06
C ARG A 36 -30.09 -0.81 -0.41
N THR A 37 -30.00 0.49 -0.68
CA THR A 37 -28.74 1.14 -1.09
C THR A 37 -27.69 1.01 0.00
N PHE A 38 -28.07 1.29 1.25
CA PHE A 38 -27.19 1.17 2.40
C PHE A 38 -26.60 -0.25 2.53
N TYR A 39 -27.43 -1.29 2.50
CA TYR A 39 -26.93 -2.66 2.62
C TYR A 39 -26.15 -3.13 1.39
N SER A 40 -26.46 -2.60 0.19
CA SER A 40 -25.63 -2.84 -1.00
C SER A 40 -24.24 -2.24 -0.86
N TRP A 41 -24.12 -1.05 -0.26
CA TRP A 41 -22.82 -0.44 0.05
C TRP A 41 -22.11 -1.18 1.16
N LYS A 42 -22.81 -1.54 2.24
CA LYS A 42 -22.25 -2.36 3.32
C LYS A 42 -21.69 -3.67 2.75
N ALA A 43 -22.43 -4.40 1.91
CA ALA A 43 -21.88 -5.59 1.25
C ALA A 43 -20.65 -5.29 0.37
N ARG A 44 -20.57 -4.11 -0.26
CA ARG A 44 -19.44 -3.73 -1.13
C ARG A 44 -18.21 -3.24 -0.36
N PHE A 45 -18.37 -2.56 0.76
CA PHE A 45 -17.29 -1.86 1.48
C PHE A 45 -16.99 -2.42 2.89
N ASP A 46 -17.93 -3.15 3.48
CA ASP A 46 -17.86 -3.75 4.83
C ASP A 46 -17.41 -5.23 4.78
N LEU A 47 -17.47 -5.86 3.60
CA LEU A 47 -16.51 -6.94 3.33
C LEU A 47 -15.13 -6.31 3.54
N PRO A 48 -14.16 -7.03 4.12
CA PRO A 48 -12.77 -6.72 3.87
C PRO A 48 -12.56 -6.90 2.37
N GLN A 49 -12.93 -5.87 1.60
CA GLN A 49 -12.30 -5.58 0.36
C GLN A 49 -10.82 -5.69 0.68
N ALA A 50 -10.08 -6.32 -0.21
CA ALA A 50 -8.64 -6.13 -0.31
C ALA A 50 -8.42 -4.63 -0.53
N SER A 51 -8.58 -3.88 0.56
CA SER A 51 -8.89 -2.47 0.58
C SER A 51 -7.62 -1.75 0.15
N GLY A 52 -7.72 -0.49 -0.23
CA GLY A 52 -6.54 0.33 -0.46
C GLY A 52 -5.50 0.14 0.66
N SER A 53 -5.94 -0.08 1.90
CA SER A 53 -5.09 -0.39 3.06
C SER A 53 -4.29 -1.68 2.90
N ASP A 54 -4.89 -2.82 2.57
CA ASP A 54 -4.15 -4.08 2.38
C ASP A 54 -3.18 -4.02 1.20
N ARG A 55 -3.55 -3.28 0.14
CA ARG A 55 -2.67 -3.07 -1.01
C ARG A 55 -1.52 -2.14 -0.65
N ILE A 56 -1.79 -1.07 0.11
CA ILE A 56 -0.77 -0.14 0.60
C ILE A 56 0.18 -0.88 1.53
N GLU A 57 -0.32 -1.62 2.52
CA GLU A 57 0.52 -2.39 3.44
C GLU A 57 1.37 -3.44 2.72
N ARG A 58 0.80 -4.15 1.74
CA ARG A 58 1.57 -5.08 0.89
C ARG A 58 2.67 -4.36 0.09
N LEU A 59 2.34 -3.22 -0.52
CA LEU A 59 3.31 -2.43 -1.29
C LEU A 59 4.39 -1.83 -0.39
N GLU A 60 4.06 -1.39 0.83
CA GLU A 60 5.01 -0.89 1.82
C GLU A 60 5.96 -1.99 2.28
N ASN A 61 5.43 -3.18 2.57
CA ASN A 61 6.22 -4.36 2.95
C ASN A 61 7.16 -4.80 1.82
N GLU A 62 6.67 -4.83 0.58
CA GLU A 62 7.49 -5.16 -0.59
C GLU A 62 8.57 -4.10 -0.85
N ASN A 63 8.24 -2.82 -0.70
CA ASN A 63 9.20 -1.71 -0.82
C ASN A 63 10.30 -1.81 0.24
N ALA A 64 9.94 -2.11 1.49
CA ALA A 64 10.90 -2.33 2.57
C ALA A 64 11.86 -3.49 2.25
N LYS A 65 11.33 -4.61 1.74
CA LYS A 65 12.13 -5.77 1.33
C LYS A 65 13.07 -5.45 0.16
N LEU A 66 12.58 -4.74 -0.85
CA LEU A 66 13.37 -4.33 -2.01
C LEU A 66 14.51 -3.38 -1.61
N LYS A 67 14.23 -2.38 -0.75
CA LYS A 67 15.26 -1.47 -0.22
C LYS A 67 16.34 -2.21 0.55
N LYS A 68 15.96 -3.18 1.39
CA LYS A 68 16.92 -4.02 2.12
C LYS A 68 17.85 -4.78 1.17
N MET A 69 17.29 -5.48 0.18
CA MET A 69 18.11 -6.22 -0.80
C MET A 69 19.01 -5.28 -1.61
N LEU A 70 18.55 -4.10 -1.97
CA LEU A 70 19.36 -3.11 -2.68
C LEU A 70 20.58 -2.68 -1.85
N VAL A 71 20.39 -2.37 -0.57
CA VAL A 71 21.48 -2.01 0.34
C VAL A 71 22.47 -3.15 0.49
N GLU A 72 21.98 -4.38 0.68
CA GLU A 72 22.83 -5.59 0.78
C GLU A 72 23.67 -5.79 -0.50
N GLN A 73 23.07 -5.63 -1.68
CA GLN A 73 23.78 -5.72 -2.95
C GLN A 73 24.79 -4.58 -3.16
N MET A 74 24.45 -3.35 -2.79
CA MET A 74 25.38 -2.22 -2.89
C MET A 74 26.61 -2.42 -2.00
N LEU A 75 26.42 -2.94 -0.77
CA LEU A 75 27.53 -3.25 0.11
C LEU A 75 28.42 -4.35 -0.49
N ALA A 76 27.83 -5.42 -1.01
CA ALA A 76 28.59 -6.50 -1.66
C ALA A 76 29.36 -6.03 -2.91
N LEU A 77 28.78 -5.11 -3.68
CA LEU A 77 29.48 -4.51 -4.82
C LEU A 77 30.67 -3.67 -4.38
N GLU A 78 30.54 -2.92 -3.29
CA GLU A 78 31.64 -2.09 -2.78
C GLU A 78 32.78 -2.95 -2.27
N THR A 79 32.50 -4.00 -1.50
CA THR A 79 33.53 -4.95 -1.05
C THR A 79 34.26 -5.60 -2.21
N VAL A 80 33.55 -5.99 -3.28
CA VAL A 80 34.18 -6.57 -4.47
C VAL A 80 35.06 -5.55 -5.19
N LYS A 81 34.63 -4.28 -5.28
CA LYS A 81 35.46 -3.22 -5.89
C LYS A 81 36.74 -2.98 -5.09
N GLU A 82 36.65 -2.93 -3.76
CA GLU A 82 37.81 -2.81 -2.88
C GLU A 82 38.79 -3.97 -3.07
N GLU A 83 38.29 -5.21 -3.07
CA GLU A 83 39.12 -6.40 -3.34
C GLU A 83 39.81 -6.35 -4.71
N VAL A 84 39.08 -5.93 -5.75
CA VAL A 84 39.65 -5.78 -7.09
C VAL A 84 40.71 -4.68 -7.13
N ALA A 85 40.48 -3.56 -6.44
CA ALA A 85 41.46 -2.48 -6.34
C ALA A 85 42.73 -2.95 -5.63
N LEU A 86 42.60 -3.66 -4.51
CA LEU A 86 43.73 -4.24 -3.77
C LEU A 86 44.53 -5.25 -4.62
N ARG A 87 43.85 -6.09 -5.41
CA ARG A 87 44.51 -7.02 -6.35
C ARG A 87 45.28 -6.30 -7.47
N LYS A 88 44.76 -5.18 -7.98
CA LYS A 88 45.46 -4.38 -9.00
C LYS A 88 46.73 -3.72 -8.46
N VAL A 89 46.74 -3.34 -7.18
CA VAL A 89 47.90 -2.74 -6.51
C VAL A 89 48.96 -3.80 -6.15
N THR A 90 48.57 -5.06 -5.97
CA THR A 90 49.47 -6.15 -5.52
C THR A 90 50.08 -6.99 -6.65
N LEU A 91 49.67 -6.81 -7.91
CA LEU A 91 50.39 -7.39 -9.05
C LEU A 91 51.58 -6.49 -9.39
N PRO A 92 52.84 -6.95 -9.22
CA PRO A 92 53.99 -6.15 -9.61
C PRO A 92 53.94 -5.97 -11.12
N SER A 93 54.13 -4.74 -11.58
CA SER A 93 54.50 -4.43 -12.95
C SER A 93 55.75 -5.23 -13.28
N HIS A 94 55.59 -6.42 -13.84
CA HIS A 94 56.69 -7.10 -14.49
C HIS A 94 56.98 -6.28 -15.74
N GLU A 95 57.90 -5.32 -15.61
CA GLU A 95 58.63 -4.78 -16.75
C GLU A 95 59.26 -5.99 -17.43
N ALA A 96 58.72 -6.33 -18.60
CA ALA A 96 59.28 -7.35 -19.47
C ALA A 96 60.59 -6.80 -20.09
N PRO A 97 61.63 -7.63 -20.24
CA PRO A 97 62.90 -7.23 -20.82
C PRO A 97 62.80 -6.82 -22.30
#